data_AF-A0A359AW40-F1
#
_entry.id   AF-A0A359AW40-F1
#
_cell.length_a   1.000
_cell.length_b   1.000
_cell.length_c   1.000
_cell.angle_alpha   90.00
_cell.angle_beta   90.00
_cell.angle_gamma   90.00
#
_symmetry.space_group_name_H-M   'P 1'
#
loop_
_entity.id
_entity.type
_entity.pdbx_description
1 polymer ?
#
loop_
_entity_poly.entity_id
_entity_poly.type
_entity_poly.pdbx_seq_one_letter_code
_entity_poly.pdbx_strand_id
1 'polypeptide(L)'
;MPQGKGEPELEINHNLDRLRNKARECLTSEEGLMHRSRRPIEPEAVFGQSKSNKGYNRFRHFNDKQTDRVMMDFAIFAVAFNLEKLHRKRQDAEEKQAEAKNNPLFTGFILFCQQENRRSAKIKTSPQQHMDYAA
;
A
#
# COMPACT_ATOMS: atom_id res chain seq x y z
N MET A 1 32.30 23.05 -55.01
CA MET A 1 30.99 22.72 -54.39
C MET A 1 31.11 21.34 -53.76
N PRO A 2 31.03 21.16 -52.43
CA PRO A 2 31.03 19.82 -51.84
C PRO A 2 29.63 19.21 -52.01
N GLN A 3 29.58 18.00 -52.57
CA GLN A 3 28.36 17.24 -52.81
C GLN A 3 27.81 16.68 -51.49
N GLY A 4 26.49 16.66 -51.35
CA GLY A 4 25.77 16.38 -50.11
C GLY A 4 26.14 15.03 -49.48
N LYS A 5 26.37 15.05 -48.16
CA LYS A 5 26.53 13.86 -47.32
C LYS A 5 25.22 13.07 -47.35
N GLY A 6 25.27 11.83 -47.85
CA GLY A 6 24.15 10.89 -47.82
C GLY A 6 23.60 10.69 -46.40
N GLU A 7 22.31 10.37 -46.33
CA GLU A 7 21.57 10.17 -45.08
C GLU A 7 22.22 9.06 -44.23
N PRO A 8 22.33 9.22 -42.90
CA PRO A 8 22.92 8.19 -42.06
C PRO A 8 22.04 6.93 -42.08
N GLU A 9 22.61 5.81 -42.53
CA GLU A 9 21.96 4.50 -42.44
C GLU A 9 21.76 4.15 -40.96
N LEU A 10 20.49 4.08 -40.55
CA LEU A 10 20.10 3.89 -39.15
C LEU A 10 19.92 2.39 -38.90
N GLU A 11 20.99 1.73 -38.47
CA GLU A 11 20.96 0.30 -38.17
C GLU A 11 20.31 0.05 -36.80
N ILE A 12 19.19 -0.67 -36.80
CA ILE A 12 18.41 -0.96 -35.59
C ILE A 12 18.84 -2.32 -35.01
N ASN A 13 19.24 -2.35 -33.75
CA ASN A 13 19.58 -3.60 -33.06
C ASN A 13 18.32 -4.32 -32.53
N HIS A 14 17.78 -5.22 -33.35
CA HIS A 14 16.59 -6.01 -33.01
C HIS A 14 16.77 -6.93 -31.79
N ASN A 15 17.99 -7.42 -31.54
CA ASN A 15 18.27 -8.26 -30.36
C ASN A 15 18.16 -7.46 -29.07
N LEU A 16 18.65 -6.22 -29.10
CA LEU A 16 18.62 -5.31 -27.97
C LEU A 16 17.16 -4.93 -27.64
N ASP A 17 16.36 -4.65 -28.67
CA ASP A 17 14.93 -4.36 -28.48
C ASP A 17 14.16 -5.57 -27.94
N ARG A 18 14.47 -6.79 -28.41
CA ARG A 18 13.90 -8.02 -27.85
C ARG A 18 14.22 -8.18 -26.37
N LEU A 19 15.47 -7.93 -25.95
CA LEU A 19 15.89 -8.03 -24.56
C LEU A 19 15.22 -6.96 -23.69
N ARG A 20 15.11 -5.72 -24.18
CA ARG A 20 14.38 -4.64 -23.49
C ARG A 20 12.89 -4.96 -23.35
N ASN A 21 12.27 -5.55 -24.36
CA ASN A 21 10.87 -5.98 -24.32
C ASN A 21 10.66 -7.06 -23.27
N LYS A 22 11.52 -8.09 -23.27
CA LYS A 22 11.47 -9.16 -22.27
C LYS A 22 11.67 -8.64 -20.85
N ALA A 23 12.61 -7.72 -20.64
CA ALA A 23 12.82 -7.10 -19.34
C ALA A 23 11.60 -6.28 -18.89
N ARG A 24 10.98 -5.53 -19.81
CA ARG A 24 9.74 -4.79 -19.53
C ARG A 24 8.62 -5.75 -19.13
N GLU A 25 8.39 -6.81 -19.90
CA GLU A 25 7.39 -7.85 -19.61
C GLU A 25 7.61 -8.48 -18.23
N CYS A 26 8.85 -8.87 -17.90
CA CYS A 26 9.18 -9.40 -16.57
C CYS A 26 8.91 -8.38 -15.45
N LEU A 27 9.21 -7.10 -15.66
CA LEU A 27 9.00 -6.05 -14.65
C LEU A 27 7.52 -5.65 -14.48
N THR A 28 6.72 -5.71 -15.54
CA THR A 28 5.29 -5.40 -15.54
C THR A 28 4.39 -6.61 -15.27
N SER A 29 4.97 -7.81 -15.30
CA SER A 29 4.27 -9.04 -14.88
C SER A 29 3.80 -8.91 -13.42
N GLU A 30 2.79 -9.68 -13.05
CA GLU A 30 2.27 -9.73 -11.69
C GLU A 30 3.36 -10.09 -10.67
N GLU A 31 4.26 -11.02 -11.04
CA GLU A 31 5.42 -11.40 -10.24
C GLU A 31 6.43 -10.24 -10.10
N GLY A 32 6.71 -9.52 -11.19
CA GLY A 32 7.58 -8.34 -11.19
C GLY A 32 7.05 -7.20 -10.31
N LEU A 33 5.73 -6.97 -10.33
CA LEU A 33 5.05 -6.00 -9.48
C LEU A 33 5.05 -6.45 -8.01
N MET A 34 4.82 -7.73 -7.75
CA MET A 34 4.96 -8.33 -6.41
C MET A 34 6.37 -8.12 -5.85
N HIS A 35 7.43 -8.41 -6.62
CA HIS A 35 8.79 -8.14 -6.18
C HIS A 35 9.06 -6.65 -5.97
N ARG A 36 8.53 -5.77 -6.83
CA ARG A 36 8.65 -4.31 -6.68
C ARG A 36 8.04 -3.79 -5.39
N SER A 37 6.85 -4.29 -5.03
CA SER A 37 6.18 -3.92 -3.78
C SER A 37 6.92 -4.38 -2.52
N ARG A 38 7.80 -5.40 -2.64
CA ARG A 38 8.61 -5.93 -1.54
C ARG A 38 9.98 -5.24 -1.39
N ARG A 39 10.48 -4.50 -2.38
CA ARG A 39 11.77 -3.75 -2.30
C ARG A 39 11.89 -2.79 -1.11
N PRO A 40 10.83 -2.09 -0.65
CA PRO A 40 10.90 -1.26 0.57
C PRO A 40 11.19 -2.03 1.86
N ILE A 41 11.31 -3.36 1.79
CA ILE A 41 11.70 -4.24 2.90
C ILE A 41 13.21 -4.51 2.88
N GLU A 42 13.93 -4.10 1.84
CA GLU A 42 15.38 -4.31 1.73
C GLU A 42 16.11 -3.65 2.92
N PRO A 43 17.10 -4.36 3.50
CA PRO A 43 17.77 -3.94 4.74
C PRO A 43 18.39 -2.54 4.62
N GLU A 44 18.78 -2.14 3.41
CA GLU A 44 19.36 -0.83 3.10
C GLU A 44 18.43 0.34 3.46
N ALA A 45 17.13 0.23 3.18
CA ALA A 45 16.17 1.27 3.53
C ALA A 45 15.99 1.40 5.05
N VAL A 46 16.05 0.27 5.77
CA VAL A 46 15.99 0.24 7.24
C VAL A 46 17.23 0.93 7.83
N PHE A 47 18.42 0.64 7.30
CA PHE A 47 19.66 1.30 7.73
C PHE A 47 19.68 2.80 7.38
N GLY A 48 19.10 3.20 6.25
CA GLY A 48 18.90 4.61 5.90
C GLY A 48 18.06 5.35 6.95
N GLN A 49 16.87 4.82 7.28
CA GLN A 49 15.96 5.40 8.28
C GLN A 49 16.54 5.37 9.70
N SER A 50 17.24 4.29 10.04
CA SER A 50 17.97 4.12 11.30
C SER A 50 18.92 5.28 11.54
N LYS A 51 19.68 5.64 10.50
CA LYS A 51 20.73 6.66 10.56
C LYS A 51 20.18 8.08 10.48
N SER A 52 19.28 8.35 9.54
CA SER A 52 18.78 9.70 9.28
C SER A 52 17.69 10.17 10.26
N ASN A 53 16.78 9.26 10.65
CA ASN A 53 15.54 9.63 11.37
C ASN A 53 15.51 9.11 12.82
N LYS A 54 16.27 8.04 13.14
CA LYS A 54 16.26 7.41 14.47
C LYS A 54 17.52 7.68 15.30
N GLY A 55 18.51 8.38 14.74
CA GLY A 55 19.76 8.71 15.43
C GLY A 55 20.61 7.49 15.79
N TYR A 56 20.30 6.32 15.23
CA TYR A 56 21.00 5.08 15.49
C TYR A 56 22.13 4.92 14.46
N ASN A 57 23.28 5.50 14.80
CA ASN A 57 24.41 5.66 13.90
C ASN A 57 25.42 4.50 13.95
N ARG A 58 25.47 3.74 15.07
CA ARG A 58 26.47 2.70 15.26
C ARG A 58 26.07 1.75 16.40
N PHE A 59 26.26 0.45 16.23
CA PHE A 59 26.26 -0.51 17.34
C PHE A 59 27.33 -0.11 18.35
N ARG A 60 27.04 -0.10 19.65
CA ARG A 60 28.01 0.37 20.67
C ARG A 60 29.01 -0.70 21.09
N HIS A 61 28.80 -1.95 20.69
CA HIS A 61 29.61 -3.09 21.07
C HIS A 61 30.47 -3.55 19.88
N PHE A 62 31.77 -3.29 19.89
CA PHE A 62 32.72 -3.70 18.82
C PHE A 62 33.83 -4.62 19.31
N ASN A 63 33.68 -5.22 20.50
CA ASN A 63 34.74 -6.07 21.03
C ASN A 63 34.71 -7.42 20.30
N ASP A 64 35.84 -7.82 19.73
CA ASP A 64 36.07 -9.05 18.94
C ASP A 64 35.67 -10.37 19.62
N LYS A 65 35.27 -10.32 20.90
CA LYS A 65 34.86 -11.47 21.71
C LYS A 65 33.34 -11.57 21.98
N GLN A 66 32.52 -10.60 21.55
CA GLN A 66 31.10 -10.49 21.95
C GLN A 66 30.16 -10.18 20.77
N THR A 67 30.08 -11.12 19.83
CA THR A 67 29.04 -11.15 18.78
C THR A 67 27.63 -11.11 19.36
N ASP A 68 27.42 -11.72 20.53
CA ASP A 68 26.11 -11.86 21.16
C ASP A 68 25.51 -10.52 21.60
N ARG A 69 26.36 -9.56 21.98
CA ARG A 69 25.92 -8.22 22.39
C ARG A 69 25.45 -7.38 21.20
N VAL A 70 26.13 -7.49 20.08
CA VAL A 70 25.71 -6.86 18.82
C VAL A 70 24.40 -7.47 18.33
N MET A 71 24.25 -8.79 18.46
CA MET A 71 23.01 -9.48 18.12
C MET A 71 21.84 -9.07 19.02
N MET A 72 22.08 -8.87 20.32
CA MET A 72 21.07 -8.35 21.25
C MET A 72 20.61 -6.94 20.86
N ASP A 73 21.54 -6.03 20.57
CA ASP A 73 21.23 -4.67 20.12
C ASP A 73 20.42 -4.70 18.81
N PHE A 74 20.82 -5.57 17.87
CA PHE A 74 20.11 -5.76 16.61
C PHE A 74 18.71 -6.35 16.82
N ALA A 75 18.54 -7.30 17.74
CA ALA A 75 17.25 -7.89 18.05
C ALA A 75 16.28 -6.84 18.63
N ILE A 76 16.74 -6.02 19.58
CA ILE A 76 15.94 -4.92 20.15
C ILE A 76 15.56 -3.93 19.05
N PHE A 77 16.53 -3.56 18.21
CA PHE A 77 16.31 -2.67 17.08
C PHE A 77 15.27 -3.22 16.09
N ALA A 78 15.37 -4.50 15.73
CA ALA A 78 14.44 -5.16 14.82
C ALA A 78 13.02 -5.23 15.39
N VAL A 79 12.87 -5.55 16.68
CA VAL A 79 11.57 -5.56 17.36
C VAL A 79 10.94 -4.16 17.34
N ALA A 80 11.70 -3.12 17.71
CA ALA A 80 11.21 -1.75 17.69
C ALA A 80 10.78 -1.30 16.28
N PHE A 81 11.59 -1.59 15.26
CA PHE A 81 11.28 -1.25 13.87
C PHE A 81 10.03 -1.98 13.34
N ASN A 82 9.87 -3.25 13.70
CA ASN A 82 8.70 -4.03 13.30
C ASN A 82 7.42 -3.50 13.95
N LEU A 83 7.47 -3.12 15.23
CA LEU A 83 6.35 -2.49 15.93
C LEU A 83 5.97 -1.14 15.29
N GLU A 84 6.95 -0.30 14.97
CA GLU A 84 6.71 0.98 14.31
C GLU A 84 6.09 0.80 12.90
N LYS A 85 6.51 -0.23 12.17
CA LYS A 85 5.93 -0.58 10.87
C LYS A 85 4.48 -1.04 10.99
N LEU A 86 4.14 -1.79 12.04
CA LEU A 86 2.76 -2.19 12.31
C LEU A 86 1.88 -0.99 12.68
N HIS A 87 2.41 -0.06 13.49
CA HIS A 87 1.68 1.15 13.85
C HIS A 87 1.35 2.01 12.63
N ARG A 88 2.34 2.30 11.76
CA ARG A 88 2.11 3.05 10.51
C ARG A 88 1.07 2.40 9.61
N LYS A 89 1.13 1.08 9.43
CA LYS A 89 0.12 0.35 8.64
C LYS A 89 -1.30 0.51 9.18
N ARG A 90 -1.48 0.61 10.51
CA ARG A 90 -2.80 0.86 11.09
C ARG A 90 -3.26 2.28 10.80
N GLN A 91 -2.38 3.27 10.95
CA GLN A 91 -2.71 4.67 10.62
C GLN A 91 -3.11 4.82 9.16
N ASP A 92 -2.32 4.27 8.23
CA ASP A 92 -2.64 4.30 6.79
C ASP A 92 -3.98 3.59 6.48
N ALA A 93 -4.32 2.53 7.22
CA ALA A 93 -5.58 1.82 7.07
C ALA A 93 -6.76 2.63 7.65
N GLU A 94 -6.57 3.29 8.78
CA GLU A 94 -7.55 4.18 9.41
C GLU A 94 -7.83 5.41 8.53
N GLU A 95 -6.80 6.01 7.94
CA GLU A 95 -6.94 7.12 6.98
C GLU A 95 -7.72 6.70 5.74
N LYS A 96 -7.39 5.55 5.13
CA LYS A 96 -8.14 5.00 3.99
C LYS A 96 -9.59 4.70 4.33
N GLN A 97 -9.85 4.19 5.54
CA GLN A 97 -11.22 3.96 6.00
C GLN A 97 -11.97 5.26 6.24
N ALA A 98 -11.31 6.30 6.74
CA ALA A 98 -11.89 7.63 6.90
C ALA A 98 -12.22 8.24 5.53
N GLU A 99 -11.30 8.18 4.57
CA GLU A 99 -11.51 8.68 3.20
C GLU A 99 -12.66 7.94 2.49
N ALA A 100 -12.75 6.61 2.64
CA ALA A 100 -13.86 5.83 2.11
C ALA A 100 -15.22 6.19 2.74
N LYS A 101 -15.25 6.49 4.05
CA LYS A 101 -16.46 6.95 4.76
C LYS A 101 -16.86 8.38 4.38
N ASN A 102 -15.89 9.22 4.00
CA ASN A 102 -16.11 10.59 3.57
C ASN A 102 -16.48 10.68 2.08
N ASN A 103 -16.49 9.57 1.34
CA ASN A 103 -16.92 9.54 -0.05
C ASN A 103 -18.44 9.78 -0.15
N PRO A 104 -18.90 10.85 -0.83
CA PRO A 104 -20.31 11.21 -0.91
C PRO A 104 -21.21 10.10 -1.47
N LEU A 105 -20.67 9.22 -2.33
CA LEU A 105 -21.39 8.05 -2.84
C LEU A 105 -21.67 7.00 -1.74
N PHE A 106 -20.70 6.76 -0.86
CA PHE A 106 -20.85 5.80 0.23
C PHE A 106 -21.79 6.36 1.31
N THR A 107 -21.66 7.64 1.66
CA THR A 107 -22.57 8.32 2.60
C THR A 107 -24.00 8.36 2.05
N GLY A 108 -24.16 8.66 0.77
CA GLY A 108 -25.46 8.67 0.07
C GLY A 108 -26.11 7.28 0.05
N PHE A 109 -25.32 6.22 -0.19
CA PHE A 109 -25.81 4.84 -0.15
C PHE A 109 -26.29 4.44 1.25
N ILE A 110 -25.53 4.76 2.30
CA ILE A 110 -25.93 4.48 3.69
C ILE A 110 -27.21 5.25 4.06
N LEU A 111 -27.33 6.52 3.66
CA LEU A 111 -28.53 7.32 3.92
C LEU A 111 -29.76 6.78 3.16
N PHE A 112 -29.56 6.36 1.90
CA PHE A 112 -30.59 5.73 1.08
C PHE A 112 -31.09 4.41 1.70
N CYS A 113 -30.17 3.54 2.14
CA CYS A 113 -30.54 2.32 2.86
C CYS A 113 -31.31 2.60 4.16
N GLN A 114 -30.93 3.64 4.92
CA GLN A 114 -31.68 4.07 6.10
C GLN A 114 -33.08 4.59 5.75
N GLN A 115 -33.23 5.31 4.64
CA GLN A 115 -34.51 5.81 4.13
C GLN A 115 -35.46 4.65 3.75
N GLU A 116 -34.96 3.66 3.03
CA GLU A 116 -35.69 2.44 2.64
C GLU A 116 -36.12 1.61 3.86
N ASN A 117 -35.25 1.45 4.86
CA ASN A 117 -35.58 0.76 6.11
C ASN A 117 -36.64 1.52 6.93
N ARG A 118 -36.56 2.86 6.99
CA ARG A 118 -37.61 3.69 7.64
C ARG A 118 -38.95 3.61 6.92
N ARG A 119 -38.96 3.54 5.57
CA ARG A 119 -40.18 3.33 4.78
C ARG A 119 -40.80 1.96 5.07
N SER A 120 -39.97 0.91 5.10
CA SER A 120 -40.41 -0.45 5.41
C SER A 120 -40.96 -0.62 6.84
N ALA A 121 -40.40 0.10 7.83
CA ALA A 121 -40.88 0.07 9.21
C ALA A 121 -42.25 0.77 9.39
N LYS A 122 -42.54 1.82 8.62
CA LYS A 122 -43.84 2.53 8.64
C LYS A 122 -44.97 1.70 8.01
N ILE A 123 -44.66 0.85 7.03
CA ILE A 123 -45.66 -0.02 6.38
C ILE A 123 -46.10 -1.16 7.33
N LYS A 124 -45.25 -1.59 8.26
CA LYS A 124 -45.56 -2.66 9.23
C LYS A 124 -46.34 -2.20 10.47
N THR A 125 -46.51 -0.89 10.69
CA THR A 125 -47.14 -0.32 11.88
C THR A 125 -48.51 0.32 11.62
N SER A 126 -49.12 0.12 10.44
CA SER A 126 -50.51 0.53 10.22
C SER A 126 -51.47 -0.38 11.01
N PRO A 127 -52.32 0.14 11.91
CA PRO A 127 -53.30 -0.67 12.62
C PRO A 127 -54.34 -1.20 11.64
N GLN A 128 -54.57 -2.52 11.63
CA GLN A 128 -55.77 -3.09 11.04
C GLN A 128 -56.96 -2.52 11.82
N GLN A 129 -57.75 -1.65 11.18
CA GLN A 129 -58.98 -1.12 11.75
C GLN A 129 -59.94 -2.29 11.98
N HIS A 130 -60.12 -2.67 13.24
CA HIS A 130 -61.15 -3.61 13.67
C HIS A 130 -62.50 -2.92 13.48
N MET A 131 -63.33 -3.44 12.56
CA MET A 131 -64.68 -2.97 12.33
C MET A 131 -65.58 -3.59 13.42
N ASP A 132 -65.87 -2.80 14.46
CA ASP A 132 -66.85 -3.17 15.47
C ASP A 132 -68.27 -3.02 14.88
N TYR A 133 -68.90 -4.15 14.57
CA TYR A 133 -70.32 -4.20 14.23
C TYR A 133 -71.13 -4.05 15.53
N ALA A 134 -71.84 -2.93 15.64
CA ALA A 134 -72.78 -2.62 16.72
C ALA A 134 -73.94 -3.62 16.73
N ALA A 135 -74.28 -4.11 17.92
CA ALA A 135 -75.43 -4.96 18.23
C ALA A 135 -76.66 -4.13 18.63
#